data_AF-A0A8S2XW42-F1
#
_entry.id   AF-A0A8S2XW42-F1
#
_cell.length_a   1.000
_cell.length_b   1.000
_cell.length_c   1.000
_cell.angle_alpha   90.00
_cell.angle_beta   90.00
_cell.angle_gamma   90.00
#
_symmetry.space_group_name_H-M   'P 1'
#
loop_
_entity.id
_entity.type
_entity.pdbx_description
1 polymer ?
#
loop_
_entity_poly.entity_id
_entity_poly.type
_entity_poly.pdbx_seq_one_letter_code
_entity_poly.pdbx_strand_id
1 'polypeptide(L)' 'MDLGFVLDASGSIGAADFQKQRVFVGQLLRQVNVGPNKTHVGIVKYSSNAQVLTYLNRDYTV' A
#
# COMPACT_ATOMS: atom_id res chain seq x y z
N MET A 1 -6.48 -5.54 -13.51
CA MET A 1 -5.59 -4.35 -13.44
C MET A 1 -4.74 -4.52 -12.21
N ASP A 2 -3.46 -4.18 -12.30
CA ASP A 2 -2.53 -4.34 -11.18
C ASP A 2 -2.03 -2.97 -10.73
N LEU A 3 -2.13 -2.69 -9.43
CA LEU A 3 -1.74 -1.41 -8.85
C LEU A 3 -0.72 -1.64 -7.72
N GLY A 4 0.47 -1.08 -7.91
CA GLY A 4 1.56 -1.14 -6.93
C GLY A 4 1.75 0.18 -6.22
N PHE A 5 1.83 0.16 -4.88
CA PHE A 5 2.20 1.31 -4.06
C PHE A 5 3.56 1.07 -3.40
N VAL A 6 4.41 2.09 -3.45
CA VAL A 6 5.65 2.15 -2.67
C VAL A 6 5.52 3.30 -1.68
N LEU A 7 5.50 2.98 -0.39
CA LEU A 7 5.40 3.93 0.71
C LEU A 7 6.80 4.26 1.22
N ASP A 8 7.11 5.54 1.34
CA ASP A 8 8.36 5.99 1.94
C ASP A 8 8.25 5.96 3.46
N ALA A 9 9.11 5.16 4.09
CA ALA A 9 9.30 5.05 5.53
C ALA A 9 10.75 5.36 5.94
N SER A 10 11.45 6.18 5.15
CA SER A 10 12.78 6.71 5.48
C SER A 10 12.76 7.46 6.82
N GLY A 11 13.93 7.59 7.45
CA GLY A 11 14.05 8.26 8.76
C GLY A 11 13.64 9.74 8.76
N SER A 12 13.57 10.38 7.59
CA SER A 12 13.03 11.73 7.41
C SER A 12 11.50 11.80 7.45
N ILE A 13 10.82 10.67 7.23
CA ILE A 13 9.37 10.58 7.35
C ILE A 13 9.02 10.25 8.80
N GLY A 14 8.47 11.24 9.50
CA GLY A 14 7.94 11.04 10.85
C GLY A 14 6.70 10.13 10.85
N ALA A 15 6.38 9.57 12.02
CA ALA A 15 5.23 8.68 12.19
C ALA A 15 3.89 9.31 11.73
N ALA A 16 3.72 10.62 11.94
CA ALA A 16 2.52 11.35 11.51
C ALA A 16 2.38 11.40 9.99
N ASP A 17 3.46 11.64 9.25
CA ASP A 17 3.41 11.71 7.79
C ASP A 17 3.30 10.32 7.16
N PHE A 18 3.93 9.31 7.76
CA PHE A 18 3.70 7.93 7.37
C PHE A 18 2.23 7.52 7.56
N GLN A 19 1.61 7.95 8.67
CA GLN A 19 0.19 7.71 8.90
C GLN A 19 -0.70 8.38 7.83
N LYS A 20 -0.37 9.61 7.41
CA LYS A 20 -1.08 10.28 6.30
C LYS A 20 -0.98 9.50 5.00
N GLN A 21 0.22 9.00 4.65
CA GLN A 21 0.42 8.16 3.46
C GLN A 21 -0.47 6.90 3.50
N ARG A 22 -0.50 6.21 4.66
CA ARG A 22 -1.35 5.02 4.84
C ARG A 22 -2.84 5.33 4.71
N VAL A 23 -3.29 6.44 5.28
CA VAL A 23 -4.70 6.88 5.18
C VAL A 23 -5.05 7.20 3.73
N PHE A 24 -4.20 7.92 3.02
CA PHE A 24 -4.40 8.25 1.60
C PHE A 24 -4.53 6.99 0.74
N VAL A 25 -3.59 6.04 0.88
CA VAL A 25 -3.66 4.77 0.14
C VAL A 25 -4.92 3.99 0.52
N GLY A 26 -5.26 3.93 1.81
CA GLY A 26 -6.51 3.28 2.25
C GLY A 26 -7.77 3.90 1.64
N GLN A 27 -7.83 5.23 1.52
CA GLN A 27 -8.96 5.92 0.90
C GLN A 27 -9.02 5.68 -0.62
N LEU A 28 -7.88 5.70 -1.30
CA LEU A 28 -7.80 5.40 -2.74
C LEU A 28 -8.24 3.96 -3.03
N LEU A 29 -7.77 3.00 -2.24
CA LEU A 29 -8.13 1.59 -2.38
C LEU A 29 -9.62 1.32 -2.16
N ARG A 30 -10.33 2.17 -1.40
CA ARG A 30 -11.79 2.08 -1.27
C ARG A 30 -12.54 2.54 -2.53
N GLN A 31 -11.94 3.39 -3.35
CA GLN A 31 -12.50 3.83 -4.63
C GLN A 31 -12.17 2.86 -5.76
N VAL A 32 -11.04 2.15 -5.63
CA VAL A 32 -10.63 1.12 -6.57
C VAL A 32 -11.40 -0.18 -6.26
N ASN A 33 -11.93 -0.82 -7.30
CA ASN A 33 -12.67 -2.08 -7.16
C ASN A 33 -11.69 -3.25 -6.93
N VAL A 34 -11.11 -3.33 -5.74
CA VAL A 34 -10.11 -4.34 -5.35
C VAL A 34 -10.76 -5.72 -5.20
N GLY A 35 -10.11 -6.76 -5.70
CA GLY A 35 -10.56 -8.14 -5.51
C GLY A 35 -9.87 -9.14 -6.44
N PRO A 36 -10.05 -10.46 -6.19
CA PRO A 36 -9.28 -11.53 -6.86
C PRO A 36 -9.48 -11.63 -8.37
N ASN A 37 -10.61 -11.15 -8.88
CA ASN A 37 -10.94 -11.13 -10.31
C ASN A 37 -11.06 -9.69 -10.85
N LYS A 38 -10.52 -8.69 -10.14
CA LYS A 38 -10.73 -7.27 -10.44
C LYS A 38 -9.40 -6.51 -10.43
N THR A 39 -9.20 -5.64 -9.44
CA THR A 39 -7.94 -4.91 -9.24
C THR A 39 -7.13 -5.59 -8.16
N HIS A 40 -5.90 -5.89 -8.50
CA HIS A 40 -4.88 -6.44 -7.60
C HIS A 40 -4.05 -5.31 -7.02
N VAL A 41 -3.69 -5.43 -5.74
CA VAL A 41 -2.98 -4.38 -5.02
C VAL A 41 -1.75 -4.95 -4.33
N GLY A 42 -0.58 -4.41 -4.66
CA GLY A 42 0.67 -4.66 -3.96
C GLY A 42 1.09 -3.41 -3.21
N ILE A 43 1.59 -3.57 -1.98
CA ILE A 43 2.13 -2.45 -1.20
C ILE A 43 3.49 -2.83 -0.66
N VAL A 44 4.48 -1.99 -0.91
CA VAL A 44 5.84 -2.09 -0.38
C VAL A 44 6.11 -0.88 0.48
N LYS A 45 6.61 -1.09 1.69
CA LYS A 45 7.21 -0.05 2.51
C LYS A 45 8.71 -0.03 2.23
N TYR A 46 9.26 1.13 1.91
CA TYR A 46 10.68 1.26 1.60
C TYR A 46 11.36 2.26 2.54
N SER A 47 12.48 1.86 3.12
CA SER A 47 13.40 2.73 3.86
C SER A 47 14.84 2.29 3.59
N SER A 48 15.62 1.94 4.61
CA SER A 48 16.92 1.26 4.40
C SER A 48 16.76 -0.11 3.73
N ASN A 49 15.61 -0.76 3.93
CA ASN A 49 15.27 -2.04 3.32
C ASN A 49 13.84 -1.98 2.75
N ALA A 50 13.61 -2.77 1.69
CA ALA A 50 12.27 -2.98 1.16
C ALA A 50 11.52 -4.02 2.01
N GLN A 51 10.31 -3.70 2.43
CA GLN A 51 9.41 -4.61 3.14
C GLN A 51 8.09 -4.70 2.37
N VAL A 52 7.78 -5.88 1.84
CA VAL A 52 6.47 -6.11 1.21
C VAL A 52 5.41 -6.24 2.30
N LEU A 53 4.40 -5.38 2.25
CA LEU A 53 3.25 -5.41 3.17
C LEU A 53 2.14 -6.29 2.61
N THR A 54 1.94 -6.25 1.28
CA THR A 54 1.00 -7.14 0.59
C THR A 54 1.43 -7.36 -0.86
N TYR A 55 1.10 -8.52 -1.39
CA TYR A 55 1.40 -8.93 -2.77
C TYR A 55 0.14 -8.80 -3.61
N LEU A 56 0.30 -8.49 -4.90
CA LEU A 56 -0.80 -8.25 -5.86
C LEU A 56 -1.89 -9.34 -5.84
N ASN A 57 -1.50 -10.57 -5.55
CA ASN A 57 -2.30 -11.78 -5.70
C ASN A 57 -2.50 -12.52 -4.36
N ARG A 58 -2.40 -11.80 -3.23
CA ARG A 58 -2.92 -12.28 -1.95
C ARG A 58 -4.27 -11.63 -1.66
N ASP A 59 -5.22 -12.45 -1.21
CA ASP A 59 -6.56 -12.00 -0.85
C ASP A 59 -6.50 -10.85 0.15
N TYR A 60 -7.06 -9.71 -0.24
CA TYR A 60 -7.22 -8.55 0.62
C TYR A 60 -8.44 -8.80 1.51
N THR A 61 -8.23 -9.28 2.74
CA THR A 61 -9.28 -9.29 3.76
C THR A 61 -9.22 -7.97 4.51
N VAL A 62 -10.29 -7.18 4.39
CA VAL A 62 -10.47 -5.89 5.10
C VAL A 62 -10.66 -6.13 6.58
#